data_AF-A0A6C0IA37-F1
#
_entry.id   AF-A0A6C0IA37-F1
#
_cell.length_a   1.000
_cell.length_b   1.000
_cell.length_c   1.000
_cell.angle_alpha   90.00
_cell.angle_beta   90.00
_cell.angle_gamma   90.00
#
_symmetry.space_group_name_H-M   'P 1'
#
loop_
_entity.id
_entity.type
_entity.pdbx_description
1 polymer ?
#
loop_
_entity_poly.entity_id
_entity_poly.type
_entity_poly.pdbx_seq_one_letter_code
_entity_poly.pdbx_strand_id
1 'polypeptide(L)'
;MVMIIVLIVILLIIILLIEKFIKLDTFISNDIDKNIPNTIHKIFIDDTMEIIEQTEELSNAIKSWKILNPEYTLKIYSGNDCIKYLKENFTQDHLDCFETLKPYSYKTDFMRYCILYNEGGWYTDWQQILLVPLDVINDKNYEWVSCWDTTGGDGKKYKCMQNGFFGCSINNSILKNIINKCIENTKNFYYGKTPWHPTGPCLLGEIFREQNNINVNIGYTFNDSNDGPCFNINNKKVIINKCCVSRNVPGSLFNKGNNYMELWKNKKMYNNKMYNKKMYNFVENTCVLLTMTVNIRTINNKNTPSNSSENRLIMYNNVINDYLQKTNLDIYIIESSGYSFNYFDNNPRIRICSFISDNHIYCKKCEATPFEAESILYALKYFNLKDTFKNIIKITGRYYIPNLDNLIMDIPEDADIFFQYTKKYNQQSSEIFGCKTIHLENIMNDIIKNSKNNMNFEKSIFKLNNSNYKNYRFPKIILETPIRRGGDNKLIHYL
;
A
#
# COMPACT_ATOMS: atom_id res chain seq x y z
N MET A 1 -7.13 -42.79 -34.39
CA MET A 1 -5.92 -42.10 -34.91
C MET A 1 -5.77 -40.70 -34.32
N VAL A 2 -6.77 -39.80 -34.44
CA VAL A 2 -6.73 -38.42 -33.90
C VAL A 2 -6.47 -38.37 -32.39
N MET A 3 -7.14 -39.19 -31.59
CA MET A 3 -6.97 -39.21 -30.13
C MET A 3 -5.56 -39.63 -29.69
N ILE A 4 -4.92 -40.53 -30.44
CA ILE A 4 -3.55 -40.98 -30.19
C ILE A 4 -2.56 -39.85 -30.48
N ILE A 5 -2.79 -39.09 -31.55
CA ILE A 5 -1.96 -37.93 -31.91
C ILE A 5 -2.05 -36.83 -30.84
N VAL A 6 -3.25 -36.55 -30.32
CA VAL A 6 -3.45 -35.55 -29.25
C VAL A 6 -2.71 -35.97 -27.96
N LEU A 7 -2.77 -37.24 -27.58
CA LEU A 7 -2.06 -37.75 -26.41
C LEU A 7 -0.53 -37.65 -26.57
N ILE A 8 -0.01 -37.91 -27.77
CA ILE A 8 1.43 -37.77 -28.07
C ILE A 8 1.86 -36.30 -27.98
N VAL A 9 1.06 -35.36 -28.49
CA VAL A 9 1.37 -33.92 -28.40
C VAL A 9 1.37 -33.42 -26.95
N ILE A 10 0.38 -33.85 -26.14
CA ILE A 10 0.34 -33.50 -24.72
C ILE A 10 1.55 -34.06 -23.98
N LEU A 11 1.94 -35.31 -24.26
CA LEU A 11 3.11 -35.94 -23.67
C LEU A 11 4.41 -35.20 -24.04
N LEU A 12 4.56 -34.77 -25.31
CA LEU A 12 5.70 -33.97 -25.76
C LEU A 12 5.76 -32.61 -25.06
N ILE A 13 4.62 -31.94 -24.87
CA ILE A 13 4.55 -30.67 -24.11
C ILE A 13 4.96 -30.89 -22.66
N ILE A 14 4.48 -31.96 -22.02
CA ILE A 14 4.86 -32.30 -20.64
C ILE A 14 6.36 -32.59 -20.54
N ILE A 15 6.93 -33.35 -21.47
CA ILE A 15 8.38 -33.63 -21.51
C ILE A 15 9.18 -32.34 -21.67
N LEU A 16 8.78 -31.44 -22.58
CA LEU A 16 9.43 -30.13 -22.74
C LEU A 16 9.33 -29.25 -21.48
N LEU A 17 8.19 -29.29 -20.78
CA LEU A 17 8.00 -28.58 -19.52
C LEU A 17 8.88 -29.17 -18.41
N ILE A 18 8.99 -30.49 -18.33
CA ILE A 18 9.86 -31.20 -17.38
C ILE A 18 11.33 -30.90 -17.68
N GLU A 19 11.76 -30.94 -18.93
CA GLU A 19 13.14 -30.58 -19.31
C GLU A 19 13.46 -29.12 -18.96
N LYS A 20 12.51 -28.19 -19.14
CA LYS A 20 12.66 -26.79 -18.75
C LYS A 20 12.75 -26.64 -17.23
N PHE A 21 11.96 -27.41 -16.47
CA PHE A 21 11.99 -27.41 -15.01
C PHE A 21 13.28 -28.02 -14.46
N ILE A 22 13.73 -29.15 -15.02
CA ILE A 22 15.01 -29.79 -14.66
C ILE A 22 16.17 -28.86 -15.00
N LYS A 23 16.17 -28.16 -16.15
CA LYS A 23 17.18 -27.15 -16.48
C LYS A 23 17.16 -25.96 -15.51
N LEU A 24 15.98 -25.56 -15.03
CA LEU A 24 15.85 -24.50 -14.02
C LEU A 24 16.41 -24.96 -12.66
N ASP A 25 16.08 -26.17 -12.22
CA ASP A 25 16.59 -26.75 -10.98
C ASP A 25 18.09 -27.03 -11.05
N THR A 26 18.61 -27.54 -12.18
CA THR A 26 20.06 -27.73 -12.38
C THR A 26 20.83 -26.42 -12.51
N PHE A 27 20.19 -25.35 -12.99
CA PHE A 27 20.75 -23.99 -12.94
C PHE A 27 20.78 -23.42 -11.50
N ILE A 28 19.81 -23.79 -10.66
CA ILE A 28 19.78 -23.44 -9.23
C ILE A 28 20.77 -24.30 -8.42
N SER A 29 21.04 -25.54 -8.85
CA SER A 29 21.86 -26.51 -8.11
C SER A 29 23.34 -26.57 -8.53
N ASN A 30 23.76 -25.86 -9.57
CA ASN A 30 25.17 -25.65 -9.85
C ASN A 30 25.69 -24.60 -8.87
N ASP A 31 26.68 -24.96 -8.04
CA ASP A 31 27.32 -24.12 -7.02
C ASP A 31 27.21 -22.63 -7.32
N ILE A 32 26.26 -21.95 -6.65
CA ILE A 32 26.16 -20.50 -6.70
C ILE A 32 27.52 -20.00 -6.23
N ASP A 33 28.26 -19.33 -7.13
CA ASP A 33 29.53 -18.72 -6.78
C ASP A 33 29.25 -17.75 -5.62
N LYS A 34 29.66 -18.16 -4.42
CA LYS A 34 29.41 -17.43 -3.18
C LYS A 34 30.29 -16.18 -3.08
N ASN A 35 31.15 -15.95 -4.06
CA ASN A 35 31.97 -14.78 -4.16
C ASN A 35 31.18 -13.57 -4.63
N ILE A 36 31.69 -12.38 -4.33
CA ILE A 36 31.17 -11.12 -4.85
C ILE A 36 31.72 -10.93 -6.27
N PRO A 37 30.87 -10.85 -7.31
CA PRO A 37 31.30 -10.58 -8.68
C PRO A 37 32.12 -9.30 -8.84
N ASN A 38 33.05 -9.30 -9.82
CA ASN A 38 33.87 -8.14 -10.18
C ASN A 38 33.10 -7.12 -11.03
N THR A 39 31.89 -6.76 -10.60
CA THR A 39 31.06 -5.72 -11.23
C THR A 39 30.78 -4.64 -10.21
N ILE A 40 30.91 -3.38 -10.61
CA ILE A 40 30.63 -2.19 -9.81
C ILE A 40 29.42 -1.50 -10.41
N HIS A 41 28.42 -1.21 -9.60
CA HIS A 41 27.16 -0.59 -9.98
C HIS A 41 27.05 0.81 -9.37
N LYS A 42 26.66 1.78 -10.19
CA LYS A 42 26.35 3.16 -9.77
C LYS A 42 25.01 3.59 -10.36
N ILE A 43 24.20 4.27 -9.55
CA ILE A 43 22.86 4.73 -9.96
C ILE A 43 22.79 6.25 -9.80
N PHE A 44 22.25 6.92 -10.81
CA PHE A 44 21.92 8.33 -10.78
C PHE A 44 20.44 8.53 -11.09
N ILE A 45 19.73 9.22 -10.20
CA ILE A 45 18.32 9.55 -10.36
C ILE A 45 18.11 11.01 -9.94
N ASP A 46 17.58 11.81 -10.86
CA ASP A 46 17.03 13.13 -10.62
C ASP A 46 15.65 13.25 -11.31
N ASP A 47 15.13 14.46 -11.46
CA ASP A 47 13.86 14.70 -12.14
C ASP A 47 13.87 14.42 -13.66
N THR A 48 15.05 14.42 -14.29
CA THR A 48 15.19 14.14 -15.72
C THR A 48 15.15 12.64 -16.00
N MET A 49 15.45 11.83 -15.00
CA MET A 49 15.59 10.37 -15.10
C MET A 49 16.70 9.92 -16.07
N GLU A 50 17.55 10.84 -16.51
CA GLU A 50 18.68 10.62 -17.43
C GLU A 50 20.01 10.89 -16.70
N ILE A 51 21.12 10.40 -17.26
CA ILE A 51 22.45 10.77 -16.76
C ILE A 51 22.81 12.16 -17.29
N ILE A 52 23.10 13.09 -16.39
CA ILE A 52 23.55 14.45 -16.74
C ILE A 52 25.08 14.52 -16.88
N GLU A 53 25.54 15.59 -17.54
CA GLU A 53 26.96 15.91 -17.68
C GLU A 53 27.59 16.14 -16.29
N GLN A 54 28.74 15.51 -16.06
CA GLN A 54 29.37 15.45 -14.74
C GLN A 54 30.36 16.60 -14.56
N THR A 55 30.37 17.21 -13.37
CA THR A 55 31.49 18.09 -12.99
C THR A 55 32.80 17.29 -12.94
N GLU A 56 33.94 17.98 -13.02
CA GLU A 56 35.25 17.34 -12.97
C GLU A 56 35.43 16.48 -11.71
N GLU A 57 34.89 16.91 -10.57
CA GLU A 57 35.00 16.20 -9.30
C GLU A 57 34.11 14.96 -9.22
N LEU A 58 32.92 15.00 -9.83
CA LEU A 58 32.09 13.80 -10.00
C LEU A 58 32.78 12.80 -10.93
N SER A 59 33.40 13.30 -12.00
CA SER A 59 34.22 12.48 -12.89
C SER A 59 35.38 11.84 -12.12
N ASN A 60 36.05 12.58 -11.23
CA ASN A 60 37.15 12.07 -10.41
C ASN A 60 36.68 11.01 -9.40
N ALA A 61 35.51 11.18 -8.80
CA ALA A 61 34.91 10.15 -7.95
C ALA A 61 34.72 8.84 -8.72
N ILE A 62 34.12 8.89 -9.92
CA ILE A 62 33.93 7.70 -10.76
C ILE A 62 35.26 7.11 -11.24
N LYS A 63 36.22 7.95 -11.65
CA LYS A 63 37.56 7.53 -12.10
C LYS A 63 38.31 6.75 -11.03
N SER A 64 38.18 7.13 -9.74
CA SER A 64 38.85 6.41 -8.65
C SER A 64 38.54 4.92 -8.62
N TRP A 65 37.28 4.54 -8.91
CA TRP A 65 36.85 3.15 -8.97
C TRP A 65 37.45 2.40 -10.16
N LYS A 66 37.48 3.03 -11.35
CA LYS A 66 38.06 2.43 -12.56
C LYS A 66 39.57 2.26 -12.47
N ILE A 67 40.28 3.27 -11.93
CA ILE A 67 41.74 3.25 -11.82
C ILE A 67 42.20 2.19 -10.83
N LEU A 68 41.52 2.07 -9.68
CA LEU A 68 41.89 1.12 -8.63
C LEU A 68 41.42 -0.31 -8.92
N ASN A 69 40.49 -0.50 -9.85
CA ASN A 69 39.92 -1.81 -10.20
C ASN A 69 39.80 -1.94 -11.73
N PRO A 70 40.92 -1.96 -12.48
CA PRO A 70 40.90 -1.96 -13.94
C PRO A 70 40.23 -3.20 -14.54
N GLU A 71 40.24 -4.32 -13.82
CA GLU A 71 39.62 -5.59 -14.23
C GLU A 71 38.12 -5.68 -13.90
N TYR A 72 37.57 -4.69 -13.20
CA TYR A 72 36.16 -4.69 -12.80
C TYR A 72 35.30 -4.01 -13.87
N THR A 73 34.12 -4.57 -14.12
CA THR A 73 33.14 -3.96 -15.02
C THR A 73 32.38 -2.86 -14.27
N LEU A 74 32.44 -1.61 -14.72
CA LEU A 74 31.61 -0.53 -14.19
C LEU A 74 30.31 -0.37 -14.98
N LYS A 75 29.17 -0.57 -14.32
CA LYS A 75 27.83 -0.32 -14.86
C LYS A 75 27.21 0.92 -14.20
N ILE A 76 26.65 1.79 -15.03
CA ILE A 76 26.04 3.05 -14.61
C ILE A 76 24.59 3.05 -15.09
N TYR A 77 23.65 3.39 -14.21
CA TYR A 77 22.22 3.37 -14.50
C TYR A 77 21.60 4.75 -14.25
N SER A 78 20.87 5.24 -15.24
CA SER A 78 19.92 6.34 -15.09
C SER A 78 18.62 5.88 -14.41
N GLY A 79 17.73 6.82 -14.11
CA GLY A 79 16.37 6.51 -13.66
C GLY A 79 15.58 5.72 -14.70
N ASN A 80 15.73 6.03 -15.99
CA ASN A 80 15.07 5.32 -17.08
C ASN A 80 15.64 3.90 -17.26
N ASP A 81 16.96 3.74 -17.10
CA ASP A 81 17.59 2.42 -17.08
C ASP A 81 17.05 1.54 -15.95
N CYS A 82 16.82 2.14 -14.77
CA CYS A 82 16.23 1.44 -13.62
C CYS A 82 14.81 0.92 -13.93
N ILE A 83 13.96 1.74 -14.57
CA ILE A 83 12.60 1.32 -14.98
C ILE A 83 12.68 0.16 -15.98
N LYS A 84 13.55 0.29 -17.00
CA LYS A 84 13.75 -0.76 -18.01
C LYS A 84 14.23 -2.06 -17.36
N TYR A 85 15.21 -1.96 -16.47
CA TYR A 85 15.80 -3.08 -15.76
C TYR A 85 14.76 -3.86 -14.96
N LEU A 86 13.89 -3.16 -14.22
CA LEU A 86 12.80 -3.78 -13.47
C LEU A 86 11.79 -4.49 -14.38
N LYS A 87 11.42 -3.90 -15.51
CA LYS A 87 10.49 -4.51 -16.48
C LYS A 87 11.04 -5.80 -17.10
N GLU A 88 12.35 -5.86 -17.32
CA GLU A 88 13.01 -6.98 -17.99
C GLU A 88 13.32 -8.13 -17.02
N ASN A 89 13.60 -7.84 -15.73
CA ASN A 89 14.13 -8.83 -14.79
C ASN A 89 13.22 -9.13 -13.59
N PHE A 90 12.22 -8.29 -13.31
CA PHE A 90 11.40 -8.38 -12.09
C PHE A 90 9.90 -8.33 -12.38
N THR A 91 9.10 -8.56 -11.34
CA THR A 91 7.63 -8.54 -11.43
C THR A 91 7.07 -7.11 -11.38
N GLN A 92 5.79 -6.96 -11.74
CA GLN A 92 5.08 -5.68 -11.66
C GLN A 92 5.12 -5.07 -10.25
N ASP A 93 5.08 -5.87 -9.19
CA ASP A 93 5.18 -5.37 -7.80
C ASP A 93 6.49 -4.60 -7.52
N HIS A 94 7.59 -4.98 -8.19
CA HIS A 94 8.88 -4.29 -8.03
C HIS A 94 8.85 -2.95 -8.76
N LEU A 95 8.31 -2.94 -9.97
CA LEU A 95 8.12 -1.71 -10.74
C LEU A 95 7.19 -0.73 -10.01
N ASP A 96 6.05 -1.23 -9.49
CA ASP A 96 5.10 -0.44 -8.70
C ASP A 96 5.75 0.12 -7.43
N CYS A 97 6.59 -0.67 -6.75
CA CYS A 97 7.36 -0.19 -5.59
C CYS A 97 8.26 0.98 -5.98
N PHE A 98 9.07 0.81 -7.04
CA PHE A 98 9.95 1.87 -7.52
C PHE A 98 9.18 3.14 -7.90
N GLU A 99 8.09 3.03 -8.65
CA GLU A 99 7.31 4.18 -9.15
C GLU A 99 6.50 4.87 -8.04
N THR A 100 6.12 4.13 -7.00
CA THR A 100 5.44 4.68 -5.82
C THR A 100 6.40 5.48 -4.94
N LEU A 101 7.68 5.14 -4.85
CA LEU A 101 8.64 5.93 -4.07
C LEU A 101 8.89 7.30 -4.74
N LYS A 102 8.63 8.40 -4.02
CA LYS A 102 8.91 9.77 -4.49
C LYS A 102 10.36 10.20 -4.28
N PRO A 103 11.00 9.98 -3.11
CA PRO A 103 12.38 10.39 -2.92
C PRO A 103 13.31 9.65 -3.87
N TYR A 104 14.18 10.36 -4.59
CA TYR A 104 15.13 9.74 -5.51
C TYR A 104 16.12 8.85 -4.75
N SER A 105 16.51 9.24 -3.53
CA SER A 105 17.33 8.38 -2.67
C SER A 105 16.64 7.04 -2.35
N TYR A 106 15.32 7.02 -2.14
CA TYR A 106 14.59 5.79 -1.86
C TYR A 106 14.45 4.91 -3.10
N LYS A 107 14.25 5.53 -4.27
CA LYS A 107 14.31 4.82 -5.56
C LYS A 107 15.68 4.15 -5.73
N THR A 108 16.76 4.88 -5.44
CA THR A 108 18.13 4.35 -5.49
C THR A 108 18.39 3.26 -4.45
N ASP A 109 17.86 3.40 -3.23
CA ASP A 109 17.89 2.34 -2.20
C ASP A 109 17.23 1.06 -2.73
N PHE A 110 16.03 1.15 -3.28
CA PHE A 110 15.35 -0.03 -3.79
C PHE A 110 16.07 -0.67 -4.99
N MET A 111 16.53 0.15 -5.93
CA MET A 111 17.20 -0.34 -7.14
C MET A 111 18.54 -0.99 -6.87
N ARG A 112 19.35 -0.44 -5.94
CA ARG A 112 20.65 -1.07 -5.62
C ARG A 112 20.46 -2.47 -5.05
N TYR A 113 19.41 -2.70 -4.27
CA TYR A 113 19.09 -4.04 -3.79
C TYR A 113 18.65 -4.96 -4.93
N CYS A 114 17.78 -4.49 -5.82
CA CYS A 114 17.30 -5.30 -6.95
C CYS A 114 18.43 -5.69 -7.90
N ILE A 115 19.28 -4.74 -8.29
CA ILE A 115 20.42 -4.99 -9.18
C ILE A 115 21.39 -5.99 -8.54
N LEU A 116 21.81 -5.75 -7.30
CA LEU A 116 22.74 -6.65 -6.63
C LEU A 116 22.13 -8.02 -6.29
N TYR A 117 20.82 -8.13 -6.13
CA TYR A 117 20.17 -9.44 -5.96
C TYR A 117 20.30 -10.27 -7.24
N ASN A 118 20.06 -9.65 -8.39
CA ASN A 118 20.07 -10.33 -9.69
C ASN A 118 21.48 -10.55 -10.26
N GLU A 119 22.42 -9.63 -9.99
CA GLU A 119 23.76 -9.66 -10.60
C GLU A 119 24.90 -9.90 -9.59
N GLY A 120 24.66 -9.73 -8.29
CA GLY A 120 25.73 -9.62 -7.31
C GLY A 120 26.61 -8.39 -7.56
N GLY A 121 27.78 -8.36 -6.91
CA GLY A 121 28.83 -7.38 -7.15
C GLY A 121 28.86 -6.28 -6.10
N TRP A 122 29.33 -5.10 -6.49
CA TRP A 122 29.57 -3.97 -5.61
C TRP A 122 28.67 -2.80 -5.97
N TYR A 123 28.01 -2.20 -4.99
CA TYR A 123 27.35 -0.92 -5.17
C TYR A 123 28.13 0.20 -4.47
N THR A 124 28.13 1.39 -5.07
CA THR A 124 28.68 2.60 -4.47
C THR A 124 27.92 3.85 -4.93
N ASP A 125 27.59 4.73 -3.99
CA ASP A 125 26.91 6.00 -4.27
C ASP A 125 27.72 6.88 -5.25
N TRP A 126 27.00 7.73 -5.98
CA TRP A 126 27.54 8.52 -7.08
C TRP A 126 28.76 9.38 -6.73
N GLN A 127 28.82 9.89 -5.49
CA GLN A 127 29.82 10.85 -5.04
C GLN A 127 30.96 10.24 -4.21
N GLN A 128 30.99 8.92 -4.06
CA GLN A 128 31.99 8.23 -3.24
C GLN A 128 33.30 8.05 -3.98
N ILE A 129 34.41 8.36 -3.30
CA ILE A 129 35.78 8.19 -3.81
C ILE A 129 36.37 6.94 -3.15
N LEU A 130 36.89 6.03 -3.97
CA LEU A 130 37.62 4.86 -3.50
C LEU A 130 39.10 5.20 -3.29
N LEU A 131 39.68 4.72 -2.20
CA LEU A 131 41.08 4.98 -1.82
C LEU A 131 41.97 3.74 -1.92
N VAL A 132 41.39 2.54 -1.94
CA VAL A 132 42.12 1.26 -2.05
C VAL A 132 41.38 0.31 -3.00
N PRO A 133 42.06 -0.59 -3.72
CA PRO A 133 41.40 -1.62 -4.54
C PRO A 133 40.43 -2.48 -3.73
N LEU A 134 39.35 -2.96 -4.35
CA LEU A 134 38.34 -3.80 -3.69
C LEU A 134 38.90 -5.13 -3.20
N ASP A 135 39.91 -5.67 -3.89
CA ASP A 135 40.61 -6.90 -3.49
C ASP A 135 41.27 -6.78 -2.10
N VAL A 136 41.54 -5.55 -1.63
CA VAL A 136 42.11 -5.31 -0.29
C VAL A 136 41.10 -5.60 0.83
N ILE A 137 39.81 -5.50 0.54
CA ILE A 137 38.72 -5.70 1.51
C ILE A 137 37.90 -6.96 1.21
N ASN A 138 38.14 -7.56 0.04
CA ASN A 138 37.55 -8.81 -0.43
C ASN A 138 38.62 -9.88 -0.66
N ASP A 139 39.58 -9.96 0.26
CA ASP A 139 40.73 -10.86 0.22
C ASP A 139 40.37 -12.32 0.53
N LYS A 140 39.11 -12.58 0.90
CA LYS A 140 38.54 -13.91 1.11
C LYS A 140 37.23 -13.98 0.35
N ASN A 141 36.75 -15.21 0.15
CA ASN A 141 35.47 -15.54 -0.47
C ASN A 141 34.28 -15.10 0.40
N TYR A 142 34.17 -13.81 0.70
CA TYR A 142 33.07 -13.22 1.45
C TYR A 142 31.83 -13.19 0.57
N GLU A 143 30.68 -13.40 1.19
CA GLU A 143 29.36 -13.29 0.56
C GLU A 143 28.80 -11.87 0.72
N TRP A 144 29.37 -11.09 1.64
CA TRP A 144 28.90 -9.74 1.97
C TRP A 144 30.02 -8.88 2.57
N VAL A 145 30.17 -7.65 2.06
CA VAL A 145 31.10 -6.65 2.61
C VAL A 145 30.39 -5.31 2.76
N SER A 146 30.37 -4.72 3.95
CA SER A 146 29.72 -3.42 4.21
C SER A 146 30.25 -2.74 5.48
N CYS A 147 29.63 -1.64 5.91
CA CYS A 147 29.96 -0.95 7.17
C CYS A 147 28.73 -0.72 8.05
N TRP A 148 28.88 -0.80 9.37
CA TRP A 148 27.93 -0.20 10.31
C TRP A 148 28.00 1.33 10.26
N ASP A 149 26.84 1.99 10.38
CA ASP A 149 26.78 3.45 10.50
C ASP A 149 26.98 3.89 11.96
N THR A 150 28.20 4.30 12.27
CA THR A 150 28.65 4.62 13.64
C THR A 150 28.87 6.11 13.88
N THR A 151 28.70 6.97 12.88
CA THR A 151 28.99 8.42 12.94
C THR A 151 28.02 9.27 13.78
N GLY A 152 27.26 8.66 14.70
CA GLY A 152 26.40 9.33 15.67
C GLY A 152 24.93 9.44 15.24
N GLY A 153 24.07 9.93 16.15
CA GLY A 153 22.65 10.13 15.89
C GLY A 153 21.84 8.84 15.71
N ASP A 154 20.87 8.89 14.80
CA ASP A 154 19.93 7.80 14.53
C ASP A 154 20.61 6.54 13.97
N GLY A 155 21.73 6.68 13.23
CA GLY A 155 22.49 5.56 12.68
C GLY A 155 22.99 4.62 13.77
N LYS A 156 23.66 5.18 14.78
CA LYS A 156 24.11 4.45 15.96
C LYS A 156 22.95 3.95 16.82
N LYS A 157 21.92 4.80 17.04
CA LYS A 157 20.76 4.49 17.89
C LYS A 157 19.97 3.27 17.38
N TYR A 158 19.75 3.19 16.07
CA TYR A 158 18.96 2.12 15.45
C TYR A 158 19.84 1.04 14.80
N LYS A 159 21.16 1.08 15.03
CA LYS A 159 22.14 0.14 14.46
C LYS A 159 21.99 0.02 12.94
N CYS A 160 22.01 1.14 12.25
CA CYS A 160 21.81 1.19 10.81
C CYS A 160 23.08 0.70 10.09
N MET A 161 22.91 0.00 8.97
CA MET A 161 24.01 -0.47 8.13
C MET A 161 24.10 0.41 6.89
N GLN A 162 25.30 0.87 6.53
CA GLN A 162 25.47 1.69 5.33
C GLN A 162 25.02 0.92 4.09
N ASN A 163 24.11 1.52 3.33
CA ASN A 163 23.67 1.03 2.03
C ASN A 163 24.29 1.83 0.88
N GLY A 164 25.01 2.93 1.19
CA GLY A 164 25.76 3.75 0.23
C GLY A 164 26.95 3.03 -0.41
N PHE A 165 27.49 2.01 0.25
CA PHE A 165 28.50 1.11 -0.27
C PHE A 165 28.37 -0.27 0.37
N PHE A 166 28.29 -1.31 -0.47
CA PHE A 166 28.42 -2.70 -0.03
C PHE A 166 28.67 -3.61 -1.24
N GLY A 167 29.26 -4.77 -0.99
CA GLY A 167 29.38 -5.85 -1.96
C GLY A 167 28.63 -7.09 -1.48
N CYS A 168 28.05 -7.87 -2.40
CA CYS A 168 27.42 -9.13 -2.08
C CYS A 168 27.45 -10.15 -3.22
N SER A 169 27.33 -11.42 -2.87
CA SER A 169 27.11 -12.51 -3.82
C SER A 169 25.73 -12.40 -4.50
N ILE A 170 25.60 -13.04 -5.65
CA ILE A 170 24.33 -13.15 -6.38
C ILE A 170 23.28 -13.92 -5.54
N ASN A 171 22.00 -13.57 -5.67
CA ASN A 171 20.87 -14.21 -4.97
C ASN A 171 20.96 -14.19 -3.43
N ASN A 172 21.65 -13.20 -2.86
CA ASN A 172 21.84 -13.09 -1.41
C ASN A 172 20.50 -12.93 -0.65
N SER A 173 20.32 -13.71 0.42
CA SER A 173 19.07 -13.73 1.22
C SER A 173 18.76 -12.39 1.90
N ILE A 174 19.77 -11.60 2.27
CA ILE A 174 19.59 -10.24 2.80
C ILE A 174 18.84 -9.40 1.79
N LEU A 175 19.30 -9.44 0.54
CA LEU A 175 18.73 -8.63 -0.53
C LEU A 175 17.31 -9.07 -0.88
N LYS A 176 17.04 -10.37 -0.93
CA LYS A 176 15.67 -10.88 -1.09
C LYS A 176 14.74 -10.34 -0.01
N ASN A 177 15.16 -10.39 1.26
CA ASN A 177 14.33 -9.98 2.38
C ASN A 177 14.10 -8.47 2.41
N ILE A 178 15.13 -7.66 2.15
CA ILE A 178 14.97 -6.20 2.12
C ILE A 178 14.13 -5.73 0.93
N ILE A 179 14.27 -6.34 -0.25
CA ILE A 179 13.43 -6.03 -1.42
C ILE A 179 11.96 -6.27 -1.08
N ASN A 180 11.64 -7.46 -0.53
CA ASN A 180 10.28 -7.79 -0.11
C ASN A 180 9.75 -6.80 0.93
N LYS A 181 10.60 -6.38 1.89
CA LYS A 181 10.20 -5.43 2.93
C LYS A 181 9.99 -4.02 2.38
N CYS A 182 10.79 -3.58 1.39
CA CYS A 182 10.55 -2.32 0.67
C CYS A 182 9.20 -2.34 -0.06
N ILE A 183 8.86 -3.45 -0.73
CA ILE A 183 7.57 -3.62 -1.41
C ILE A 183 6.42 -3.55 -0.38
N GLU A 184 6.52 -4.28 0.73
CA GLU A 184 5.55 -4.25 1.82
C GLU A 184 5.39 -2.83 2.41
N ASN A 185 6.50 -2.15 2.71
CA ASN A 185 6.50 -0.79 3.23
C ASN A 185 5.81 0.18 2.26
N THR A 186 6.03 0.00 0.96
CA THR A 186 5.43 0.83 -0.08
C THR A 186 3.93 0.58 -0.20
N LYS A 187 3.48 -0.68 -0.15
CA LYS A 187 2.05 -1.07 -0.13
C LYS A 187 1.32 -0.50 1.09
N ASN A 188 2.00 -0.44 2.22
CA ASN A 188 1.43 0.03 3.49
C ASN A 188 1.71 1.52 3.79
N PHE A 189 2.30 2.27 2.85
CA PHE A 189 2.69 3.66 3.04
C PHE A 189 3.49 3.90 4.35
N TYR A 190 4.39 2.99 4.69
CA TYR A 190 5.09 2.95 5.98
C TYR A 190 6.13 4.07 6.09
N TYR A 191 6.05 4.93 7.12
CA TYR A 191 7.03 6.01 7.31
C TYR A 191 8.17 5.65 8.27
N GLY A 192 7.98 4.65 9.12
CA GLY A 192 8.96 4.24 10.13
C GLY A 192 9.36 5.32 11.15
N LYS A 193 10.34 4.97 12.00
CA LYS A 193 10.81 5.80 13.12
C LYS A 193 11.70 6.95 12.67
N THR A 194 12.39 6.76 11.55
CA THR A 194 13.30 7.72 10.92
C THR A 194 13.11 7.65 9.41
N PRO A 195 13.57 8.66 8.64
CA PRO A 195 13.58 8.62 7.18
C PRO A 195 14.50 7.54 6.58
N TRP A 196 15.08 6.65 7.36
CA TRP A 196 15.97 5.58 6.89
C TRP A 196 15.38 4.18 7.08
N HIS A 197 14.17 4.07 7.63
CA HIS A 197 13.45 2.80 7.82
C HIS A 197 12.59 2.34 6.61
N PRO A 198 12.09 3.22 5.72
CA PRO A 198 11.27 2.74 4.60
C PRO A 198 12.04 1.87 3.60
N THR A 199 13.25 2.30 3.23
CA THR A 199 14.12 1.62 2.23
C THR A 199 15.60 1.66 2.60
N GLY A 200 15.98 2.52 3.55
CA GLY A 200 17.35 2.98 3.73
C GLY A 200 18.19 2.16 4.70
N PRO A 201 19.27 2.76 5.25
CA PRO A 201 20.28 2.04 6.01
C PRO A 201 19.77 1.40 7.32
N CYS A 202 18.69 1.94 7.92
CA CYS A 202 18.16 1.37 9.15
C CYS A 202 17.36 0.11 8.88
N LEU A 203 16.61 0.07 7.76
CA LEU A 203 15.96 -1.17 7.32
C LEU A 203 16.99 -2.25 6.98
N LEU A 204 18.05 -1.88 6.25
CA LEU A 204 19.14 -2.82 5.96
C LEU A 204 19.79 -3.35 7.24
N GLY A 205 20.05 -2.49 8.21
CA GLY A 205 20.57 -2.91 9.51
C GLY A 205 19.64 -3.90 10.22
N GLU A 206 18.32 -3.67 10.18
CA GLU A 206 17.31 -4.59 10.76
C GLU A 206 17.36 -5.96 10.07
N ILE A 207 17.26 -6.02 8.75
CA ILE A 207 17.26 -7.26 7.98
C ILE A 207 18.60 -8.01 8.10
N PHE A 208 19.72 -7.28 8.12
CA PHE A 208 21.05 -7.88 8.24
C PHE A 208 21.22 -8.63 9.58
N ARG A 209 20.68 -8.09 10.67
CA ARG A 209 20.77 -8.74 12.00
C ARG A 209 19.98 -10.03 12.12
N GLU A 210 19.01 -10.26 11.23
CA GLU A 210 18.18 -11.46 11.23
C GLU A 210 18.87 -12.64 10.50
N GLN A 211 19.99 -12.38 9.81
CA GLN A 211 20.71 -13.42 9.08
C GLN A 211 21.58 -14.26 9.99
N ASN A 212 21.74 -15.53 9.62
CA ASN A 212 22.68 -16.45 10.22
C ASN A 212 23.56 -17.07 9.11
N ASN A 213 24.80 -17.43 9.45
CA ASN A 213 25.69 -18.27 8.61
C ASN A 213 26.05 -17.71 7.23
N ILE A 214 26.38 -16.42 7.13
CA ILE A 214 26.97 -15.80 5.92
C ILE A 214 28.41 -15.37 6.20
N ASN A 215 29.31 -15.59 5.23
CA ASN A 215 30.69 -15.11 5.36
C ASN A 215 30.75 -13.60 5.09
N VAL A 216 31.03 -12.80 6.12
CA VAL A 216 30.94 -11.33 6.06
C VAL A 216 32.26 -10.64 6.39
N ASN A 217 32.52 -9.50 5.75
CA ASN A 217 33.52 -8.52 6.20
C ASN A 217 32.84 -7.19 6.52
N ILE A 218 32.80 -6.82 7.80
CA ILE A 218 32.04 -5.65 8.26
C ILE A 218 32.98 -4.62 8.88
N GLY A 219 32.98 -3.43 8.29
CA GLY A 219 33.64 -2.25 8.79
C GLY A 219 32.71 -1.30 9.56
N TYR A 220 33.13 -0.04 9.66
CA TYR A 220 32.38 1.02 10.34
C TYR A 220 32.65 2.39 9.71
N THR A 221 31.72 3.33 9.90
CA THR A 221 31.91 4.73 9.48
C THR A 221 32.59 5.57 10.55
N PHE A 222 33.42 6.53 10.13
CA PHE A 222 34.05 7.48 11.04
C PHE A 222 34.18 8.86 10.39
N ASN A 223 34.39 9.89 11.20
CA ASN A 223 34.67 11.24 10.69
C ASN A 223 36.18 11.49 10.72
N ASP A 224 36.76 11.64 9.54
CA ASP A 224 38.14 12.08 9.34
C ASP A 224 38.21 13.61 9.39
N SER A 225 39.27 14.16 9.99
CA SER A 225 39.42 15.62 10.15
C SER A 225 39.52 16.37 8.83
N ASN A 226 40.11 15.74 7.80
CA ASN A 226 40.36 16.38 6.50
C ASN A 226 39.29 15.99 5.47
N ASP A 227 38.83 14.74 5.53
CA ASP A 227 37.95 14.19 4.50
C ASP A 227 36.47 14.08 4.92
N GLY A 228 36.16 14.31 6.20
CA GLY A 228 34.81 14.17 6.73
C GLY A 228 34.38 12.70 6.83
N PRO A 229 33.11 12.35 6.56
CA PRO A 229 32.62 10.99 6.72
C PRO A 229 33.35 10.00 5.79
N CYS A 230 33.95 8.97 6.38
CA CYS A 230 34.77 7.95 5.73
C CYS A 230 34.38 6.54 6.21
N PHE A 231 34.78 5.54 5.43
CA PHE A 231 34.49 4.13 5.69
C PHE A 231 35.79 3.42 6.03
N ASN A 232 35.80 2.69 7.14
CA ASN A 232 36.93 1.87 7.57
C ASN A 232 36.58 0.38 7.47
N ILE A 233 37.38 -0.39 6.74
CA ILE A 233 37.29 -1.86 6.68
C ILE A 233 38.72 -2.39 6.79
N ASN A 234 38.92 -3.48 7.56
CA ASN A 234 40.24 -4.06 7.81
C ASN A 234 41.27 -3.05 8.35
N ASN A 235 40.85 -2.11 9.20
CA ASN A 235 41.66 -0.99 9.72
C ASN A 235 42.24 -0.06 8.65
N LYS A 236 41.65 -0.04 7.45
CA LYS A 236 42.04 0.84 6.34
C LYS A 236 40.91 1.80 6.04
N LYS A 237 41.27 3.05 5.75
CA LYS A 237 40.34 4.05 5.21
C LYS A 237 40.08 3.73 3.73
N VAL A 238 38.89 3.21 3.42
CA VAL A 238 38.56 2.65 2.10
C VAL A 238 37.87 3.67 1.21
N ILE A 239 36.90 4.40 1.76
CA ILE A 239 36.04 5.32 1.00
C ILE A 239 35.94 6.67 1.70
N ILE A 240 35.97 7.74 0.91
CA ILE A 240 35.48 9.07 1.31
C ILE A 240 34.03 9.17 0.83
N ASN A 241 33.09 9.35 1.77
CA ASN A 241 31.66 9.22 1.47
C ASN A 241 31.13 10.30 0.52
N LYS A 242 31.74 11.49 0.56
CA LYS A 242 31.31 12.68 -0.19
C LYS A 242 32.53 13.42 -0.73
N CYS A 243 32.63 13.52 -2.07
CA CYS A 243 33.64 14.36 -2.71
C CYS A 243 33.53 15.83 -2.23
N CYS A 244 34.67 16.53 -2.17
CA CYS A 244 34.85 17.82 -1.50
C CYS A 244 33.82 18.91 -1.87
N VAL A 245 33.32 18.95 -3.11
CA VAL A 245 32.32 19.96 -3.53
C VAL A 245 30.97 19.76 -2.83
N SER A 246 30.58 18.51 -2.56
CA SER A 246 29.32 18.19 -1.85
C SER A 246 29.36 18.46 -0.35
N ARG A 247 30.57 18.68 0.23
CA ARG A 247 30.75 18.97 1.65
C ARG A 247 30.45 20.44 1.97
N ASN A 248 30.78 21.35 1.06
CA ASN A 248 30.66 22.80 1.28
C ASN A 248 29.36 23.40 0.74
N VAL A 249 28.54 22.63 0.00
CA VAL A 249 27.26 23.12 -0.49
C VAL A 249 26.19 22.01 -0.47
N PRO A 250 25.33 21.96 0.56
CA PRO A 250 24.20 21.05 0.61
C PRO A 250 23.25 21.35 -0.56
N GLY A 251 23.15 20.42 -1.52
CA GLY A 251 22.17 20.50 -2.61
C GLY A 251 22.57 21.26 -3.88
N SER A 252 23.80 21.77 -4.02
CA SER A 252 24.16 22.57 -5.22
C SER A 252 24.82 21.83 -6.37
N LEU A 253 25.24 20.57 -6.19
CA LEU A 253 25.79 19.79 -7.31
C LEU A 253 24.69 19.29 -8.26
N PHE A 254 23.47 19.17 -7.75
CA PHE A 254 22.32 18.68 -8.51
C PHE A 254 21.15 19.65 -8.32
N ASN A 255 21.00 20.60 -9.25
CA ASN A 255 19.95 21.63 -9.23
C ASN A 255 18.52 21.06 -9.26
N LYS A 256 18.37 19.76 -9.56
CA LYS A 256 17.08 19.11 -9.80
C LYS A 256 16.81 17.86 -8.92
N GLY A 257 17.52 17.74 -7.80
CA GLY A 257 17.26 16.70 -6.81
C GLY A 257 16.01 16.97 -5.96
N ASN A 258 15.57 15.96 -5.19
CA ASN A 258 14.53 16.15 -4.17
C ASN A 258 15.03 15.80 -2.76
N ASN A 259 14.48 16.47 -1.75
CA ASN A 259 14.92 16.31 -0.37
C ASN A 259 14.06 15.27 0.36
N TYR A 260 14.61 14.05 0.52
CA TYR A 260 13.89 12.95 1.19
C TYR A 260 13.53 13.25 2.65
N MET A 261 14.33 14.05 3.36
CA MET A 261 14.07 14.44 4.74
C MET A 261 12.83 15.32 4.83
N GLU A 262 12.70 16.28 3.91
CA GLU A 262 11.52 17.14 3.81
C GLU A 262 10.28 16.32 3.41
N LEU A 263 10.41 15.45 2.40
CA LEU A 263 9.32 14.56 1.98
C LEU A 263 8.85 13.63 3.12
N TRP A 264 9.78 13.10 3.93
CA TRP A 264 9.45 12.29 5.09
C TRP A 264 8.73 13.09 6.19
N LYS A 265 9.25 14.27 6.54
CA LYS A 265 8.65 15.19 7.53
C LYS A 265 7.23 15.58 7.14
N ASN A 266 7.01 15.87 5.86
CA ASN A 266 5.72 16.29 5.32
C ASN A 266 4.80 15.12 4.96
N LYS A 267 5.19 13.88 5.25
CA LYS A 267 4.45 12.66 4.91
C LYS A 267 4.12 12.52 3.41
N LYS A 268 5.04 12.91 2.53
CA LYS A 268 4.87 12.92 1.05
C LYS A 268 5.85 11.98 0.32
N MET A 269 6.26 10.87 0.93
CA MET A 269 7.25 9.96 0.31
C MET A 269 6.68 9.01 -0.73
N TYR A 270 5.37 8.85 -0.76
CA TYR A 270 4.70 7.90 -1.65
C TYR A 270 3.85 8.63 -2.69
N ASN A 271 3.90 8.14 -3.91
CA ASN A 271 3.14 8.60 -5.05
C ASN A 271 1.86 7.77 -5.13
N ASN A 272 0.74 8.38 -4.75
CA ASN A 272 -0.55 7.69 -4.75
C ASN A 272 -0.91 7.14 -6.15
N LYS A 273 -0.40 7.74 -7.24
CA LYS A 273 -0.88 7.53 -8.62
C LYS A 273 -0.79 6.13 -9.24
N MET A 274 0.11 5.23 -8.82
CA MET A 274 0.24 3.91 -9.48
C MET A 274 -0.45 2.75 -8.76
N TYR A 275 -0.37 2.71 -7.43
CA TYR A 275 -1.26 1.85 -6.64
C TYR A 275 -2.73 2.19 -6.91
N ASN A 276 -3.01 3.48 -7.17
CA ASN A 276 -4.28 4.00 -7.63
C ASN A 276 -4.87 3.33 -8.89
N LYS A 277 -4.18 2.60 -9.78
CA LYS A 277 -4.84 2.11 -11.02
C LYS A 277 -5.71 0.86 -10.81
N LYS A 278 -5.26 -0.10 -9.99
CA LYS A 278 -6.09 -1.23 -9.52
C LYS A 278 -7.04 -0.80 -8.39
N MET A 279 -6.56 0.10 -7.54
CA MET A 279 -7.27 0.69 -6.40
C MET A 279 -8.42 1.62 -6.81
N TYR A 280 -8.23 2.51 -7.81
CA TYR A 280 -9.32 3.30 -8.39
C TYR A 280 -10.35 2.37 -9.00
N ASN A 281 -9.97 1.36 -9.77
CA ASN A 281 -10.94 0.45 -10.37
C ASN A 281 -11.83 -0.24 -9.33
N PHE A 282 -11.33 -0.63 -8.15
CA PHE A 282 -12.17 -1.29 -7.14
C PHE A 282 -13.03 -0.28 -6.34
N VAL A 283 -12.46 0.88 -6.01
CA VAL A 283 -13.17 1.96 -5.31
C VAL A 283 -14.23 2.61 -6.20
N GLU A 284 -13.95 2.87 -7.47
CA GLU A 284 -14.92 3.35 -8.47
C GLU A 284 -16.03 2.32 -8.74
N ASN A 285 -15.76 1.01 -8.58
CA ASN A 285 -16.76 -0.04 -8.72
C ASN A 285 -17.53 -0.36 -7.43
N THR A 286 -17.36 0.43 -6.36
CA THR A 286 -18.04 0.22 -5.08
C THR A 286 -18.90 1.44 -4.72
N CYS A 287 -20.22 1.24 -4.66
CA CYS A 287 -21.16 2.27 -4.21
C CYS A 287 -21.15 2.39 -2.69
N VAL A 288 -20.97 3.60 -2.15
CA VAL A 288 -21.28 3.93 -0.75
C VAL A 288 -22.68 4.51 -0.67
N LEU A 289 -23.62 3.75 -0.10
CA LEU A 289 -25.01 4.14 0.06
C LEU A 289 -25.29 4.51 1.52
N LEU A 290 -25.51 5.79 1.79
CA LEU A 290 -25.97 6.26 3.10
C LEU A 290 -27.49 6.13 3.19
N THR A 291 -27.98 5.39 4.18
CA THR A 291 -29.41 5.34 4.49
C THR A 291 -29.75 6.36 5.58
N MET A 292 -30.70 7.24 5.29
CA MET A 292 -31.08 8.34 6.16
C MET A 292 -32.59 8.44 6.34
N THR A 293 -32.99 8.97 7.49
CA THR A 293 -34.39 9.28 7.78
C THR A 293 -34.41 10.54 8.64
N VAL A 294 -34.79 11.68 8.07
CA VAL A 294 -34.81 12.99 8.74
C VAL A 294 -36.05 13.11 9.60
N ASN A 295 -37.23 12.97 8.98
CA ASN A 295 -38.51 13.11 9.64
C ASN A 295 -39.00 11.76 10.15
N ILE A 296 -39.17 11.66 11.47
CA ILE A 296 -39.85 10.50 12.07
C ILE A 296 -41.32 10.85 12.26
N ARG A 297 -42.19 10.20 11.48
CA ARG A 297 -43.65 10.33 11.65
C ARG A 297 -44.09 9.39 12.77
N THR A 298 -44.32 9.90 13.98
CA THR A 298 -44.98 9.15 15.06
C THR A 298 -46.49 9.35 14.99
N ILE A 299 -47.26 8.31 15.28
CA ILE A 299 -48.74 8.24 15.21
C ILE A 299 -49.45 9.44 15.90
N ASN A 300 -48.83 10.05 16.91
CA ASN A 300 -49.44 11.10 17.72
C ASN A 300 -49.04 12.55 17.36
N ASN A 301 -48.23 12.79 16.33
CA ASN A 301 -47.87 14.15 15.93
C ASN A 301 -47.82 14.30 14.41
N LYS A 302 -48.98 14.58 13.81
CA LYS A 302 -49.05 15.12 12.47
C LYS A 302 -48.72 16.62 12.55
N ASN A 303 -47.60 17.01 11.91
CA ASN A 303 -47.31 18.36 11.40
C ASN A 303 -46.49 19.36 12.24
N THR A 304 -45.56 18.94 13.10
CA THR A 304 -44.47 19.83 13.56
C THR A 304 -43.10 19.14 13.49
N PRO A 305 -42.06 19.79 12.93
CA PRO A 305 -40.69 19.32 13.09
C PRO A 305 -40.38 19.28 14.58
N SER A 306 -40.24 18.09 15.15
CA SER A 306 -39.76 17.96 16.53
C SER A 306 -38.29 18.40 16.61
N ASN A 307 -37.80 18.84 17.78
CA ASN A 307 -36.36 19.06 18.03
C ASN A 307 -35.48 17.87 17.59
N SER A 308 -36.06 16.67 17.46
CA SER A 308 -35.35 15.48 16.99
C SER A 308 -35.09 15.45 15.47
N SER A 309 -35.91 16.11 14.65
CA SER A 309 -35.70 16.20 13.19
C SER A 309 -34.58 17.19 12.86
N GLU A 310 -34.55 18.34 13.55
CA GLU A 310 -33.51 19.35 13.38
C GLU A 310 -32.13 18.83 13.82
N ASN A 311 -32.07 18.16 14.99
CA ASN A 311 -30.84 17.50 15.44
C ASN A 311 -30.36 16.41 14.46
N ARG A 312 -31.28 15.65 13.83
CA ARG A 312 -30.91 14.67 12.79
C ARG A 312 -30.36 15.34 11.55
N LEU A 313 -30.98 16.43 11.11
CA LEU A 313 -30.53 17.18 9.95
C LEU A 313 -29.11 17.73 10.15
N ILE A 314 -28.84 18.34 11.31
CA ILE A 314 -27.49 18.82 11.67
C ILE A 314 -26.49 17.67 11.64
N MET A 315 -26.83 16.55 12.27
CA MET A 315 -25.97 15.36 12.30
C MET A 315 -25.71 14.81 10.90
N TYR A 316 -26.73 14.63 10.06
CA TYR A 316 -26.55 14.12 8.69
C TYR A 316 -25.74 15.09 7.82
N ASN A 317 -25.98 16.40 7.92
CA ASN A 317 -25.18 17.40 7.20
C ASN A 317 -23.71 17.32 7.59
N ASN A 318 -23.41 17.16 8.89
CA ASN A 318 -22.05 16.99 9.37
C ASN A 318 -21.40 15.71 8.81
N VAL A 319 -22.12 14.58 8.82
CA VAL A 319 -21.61 13.31 8.28
C VAL A 319 -21.35 13.41 6.78
N ILE A 320 -22.25 14.01 6.00
CA ILE A 320 -22.07 14.23 4.56
C ILE A 320 -20.84 15.11 4.31
N ASN A 321 -20.68 16.19 5.07
CA ASN A 321 -19.51 17.07 4.97
C ASN A 321 -18.22 16.35 5.36
N ASP A 322 -18.23 15.51 6.39
CA ASP A 322 -17.07 14.68 6.76
C ASP A 322 -16.66 13.77 5.59
N TYR A 323 -17.60 13.08 4.94
CA TYR A 323 -17.29 12.27 3.76
C TYR A 323 -16.73 13.10 2.60
N LEU A 324 -17.29 14.29 2.34
CA LEU A 324 -16.83 15.17 1.27
C LEU A 324 -15.42 15.72 1.52
N GLN A 325 -15.12 16.10 2.76
CA GLN A 325 -13.84 16.72 3.14
C GLN A 325 -12.72 15.70 3.35
N LYS A 326 -13.05 14.53 3.88
CA LYS A 326 -12.06 13.54 4.35
C LYS A 326 -11.90 12.34 3.42
N THR A 327 -12.75 12.19 2.42
CA THR A 327 -12.66 11.09 1.44
C THR A 327 -12.78 11.63 0.01
N ASN A 328 -12.43 10.80 -0.97
CA ASN A 328 -12.67 11.06 -2.41
C ASN A 328 -13.83 10.23 -2.99
N LEU A 329 -14.63 9.58 -2.13
CA LEU A 329 -15.70 8.68 -2.55
C LEU A 329 -16.91 9.46 -3.09
N ASP A 330 -17.54 8.94 -4.14
CA ASP A 330 -18.89 9.36 -4.52
C ASP A 330 -19.89 8.78 -3.52
N ILE A 331 -20.79 9.62 -3.01
CA ILE A 331 -21.73 9.26 -1.95
C ILE A 331 -23.15 9.28 -2.51
N TYR A 332 -23.81 8.14 -2.40
CA TYR A 332 -25.22 7.97 -2.73
C TYR A 332 -26.03 8.04 -1.44
N ILE A 333 -27.14 8.77 -1.46
CA ILE A 333 -27.98 8.96 -0.29
C ILE A 333 -29.40 8.56 -0.65
N ILE A 334 -29.97 7.69 0.18
CA ILE A 334 -31.40 7.39 0.20
C ILE A 334 -32.00 7.97 1.47
N GLU A 335 -32.82 8.99 1.31
CA GLU A 335 -33.58 9.61 2.39
C GLU A 335 -34.99 9.00 2.42
N SER A 336 -35.42 8.47 3.55
CA SER A 336 -36.65 7.67 3.64
C SER A 336 -37.79 8.35 4.40
N SER A 337 -37.87 9.68 4.40
CA SER A 337 -38.94 10.44 5.06
C SER A 337 -39.60 11.52 4.19
N GLY A 338 -39.17 11.64 2.93
CA GLY A 338 -39.62 12.69 2.02
C GLY A 338 -38.82 13.99 2.12
N TYR A 339 -37.74 14.01 2.91
CA TYR A 339 -36.88 15.18 3.01
C TYR A 339 -35.92 15.23 1.82
N SER A 340 -35.73 16.42 1.25
CA SER A 340 -34.78 16.66 0.17
C SER A 340 -33.60 17.50 0.67
N PHE A 341 -32.40 17.00 0.46
CA PHE A 341 -31.14 17.62 0.90
C PHE A 341 -30.62 18.63 -0.12
N ASN A 342 -31.45 19.61 -0.50
CA ASN A 342 -31.19 20.50 -1.64
C ASN A 342 -29.85 21.27 -1.54
N TYR A 343 -29.34 21.44 -0.33
CA TYR A 343 -28.02 22.05 -0.07
C TYR A 343 -26.88 21.36 -0.84
N PHE A 344 -27.00 20.07 -1.15
CA PHE A 344 -25.96 19.29 -1.82
C PHE A 344 -26.22 19.04 -3.32
N ASP A 345 -27.33 19.55 -3.90
CA ASP A 345 -27.74 19.24 -5.28
C ASP A 345 -26.68 19.59 -6.33
N ASN A 346 -25.88 20.62 -6.08
CA ASN A 346 -24.82 21.07 -7.00
C ASN A 346 -23.47 20.39 -6.76
N ASN A 347 -23.36 19.48 -5.79
CA ASN A 347 -22.10 18.80 -5.51
C ASN A 347 -21.94 17.58 -6.44
N PRO A 348 -20.88 17.52 -7.27
CA PRO A 348 -20.74 16.46 -8.27
C PRO A 348 -20.53 15.06 -7.68
N ARG A 349 -20.15 14.97 -6.39
CA ARG A 349 -19.89 13.72 -5.67
C ARG A 349 -21.09 13.21 -4.87
N ILE A 350 -22.18 13.97 -4.81
CA ILE A 350 -23.37 13.61 -4.03
C ILE A 350 -24.53 13.31 -4.97
N ARG A 351 -25.17 12.17 -4.78
CA ARG A 351 -26.41 11.80 -5.48
C ARG A 351 -27.46 11.44 -4.45
N ILE A 352 -28.61 12.10 -4.50
CA ILE A 352 -29.65 11.97 -3.46
C ILE A 352 -30.96 11.58 -4.13
N CYS A 353 -31.66 10.64 -3.51
CA CYS A 353 -33.06 10.38 -3.81
C CYS A 353 -33.84 10.26 -2.51
N SER A 354 -35.12 10.62 -2.57
CA SER A 354 -36.04 10.45 -1.46
C SER A 354 -37.06 9.37 -1.78
N PHE A 355 -37.33 8.52 -0.79
CA PHE A 355 -38.32 7.46 -0.84
C PHE A 355 -39.39 7.72 0.22
N ILE A 356 -40.64 7.68 -0.21
CA ILE A 356 -41.81 7.69 0.65
C ILE A 356 -42.63 6.47 0.24
N SER A 357 -42.96 5.60 1.20
CA SER A 357 -43.91 4.51 0.95
C SER A 357 -45.32 5.04 1.19
N ASP A 358 -46.22 4.83 0.21
CA ASP A 358 -47.64 5.22 0.31
C ASP A 358 -48.39 4.47 1.42
N ASN A 359 -47.83 3.36 1.93
CA ASN A 359 -48.54 2.40 2.79
C ASN A 359 -48.10 2.38 4.27
N HIS A 360 -47.12 3.20 4.71
CA HIS A 360 -46.59 3.09 6.08
C HIS A 360 -46.76 4.36 6.93
N ILE A 361 -47.77 4.33 7.80
CA ILE A 361 -47.78 5.06 9.07
C ILE A 361 -46.86 4.28 10.01
N TYR A 362 -45.60 4.73 10.21
CA TYR A 362 -44.61 4.06 11.08
C TYR A 362 -45.21 3.61 12.43
N CYS A 363 -45.54 2.32 12.54
CA CYS A 363 -46.16 1.73 13.71
C CYS A 363 -45.43 0.42 14.08
N LYS A 364 -44.68 0.44 15.19
CA LYS A 364 -43.95 -0.70 15.82
C LYS A 364 -42.67 -1.17 15.11
N LYS A 365 -41.76 -1.72 15.93
CA LYS A 365 -40.39 -2.21 15.61
C LYS A 365 -40.28 -3.10 14.35
N CYS A 366 -41.34 -3.81 13.94
CA CYS A 366 -41.31 -4.73 12.81
C CYS A 366 -41.51 -4.03 11.45
N GLU A 367 -42.09 -2.82 11.39
CA GLU A 367 -42.32 -2.10 10.14
C GLU A 367 -41.09 -1.33 9.63
N ALA A 368 -40.12 -1.05 10.51
CA ALA A 368 -38.90 -0.34 10.10
C ALA A 368 -37.98 -1.18 9.18
N THR A 369 -37.99 -2.51 9.35
CA THR A 369 -37.13 -3.42 8.57
C THR A 369 -37.55 -3.54 7.11
N PRO A 370 -38.83 -3.84 6.77
CA PRO A 370 -39.30 -3.80 5.40
C PRO A 370 -39.04 -2.44 4.74
N PHE A 371 -39.31 -1.37 5.47
CA PHE A 371 -39.19 -0.01 4.97
C PHE A 371 -37.74 0.35 4.59
N GLU A 372 -36.77 0.01 5.43
CA GLU A 372 -35.34 0.22 5.11
C GLU A 372 -34.91 -0.65 3.91
N ALA A 373 -35.37 -1.90 3.82
CA ALA A 373 -35.06 -2.75 2.67
C ALA A 373 -35.71 -2.24 1.37
N GLU A 374 -36.95 -1.75 1.43
CA GLU A 374 -37.66 -1.14 0.29
C GLU A 374 -36.98 0.14 -0.18
N SER A 375 -36.50 1.00 0.73
CA SER A 375 -35.80 2.22 0.35
C SER A 375 -34.46 1.91 -0.33
N ILE A 376 -33.74 0.87 0.13
CA ILE A 376 -32.52 0.38 -0.54
C ILE A 376 -32.85 -0.18 -1.93
N LEU A 377 -33.92 -0.95 -2.10
CA LEU A 377 -34.37 -1.44 -3.40
C LEU A 377 -34.78 -0.30 -4.34
N TYR A 378 -35.40 0.75 -3.80
CA TYR A 378 -35.71 1.96 -4.56
C TYR A 378 -34.42 2.65 -5.03
N ALA A 379 -33.45 2.85 -4.14
CA ALA A 379 -32.14 3.44 -4.48
C ALA A 379 -31.39 2.63 -5.55
N LEU A 380 -31.42 1.29 -5.44
CA LEU A 380 -30.82 0.37 -6.41
C LEU A 380 -31.34 0.64 -7.84
N LYS A 381 -32.65 0.85 -7.99
CA LYS A 381 -33.29 1.14 -9.28
C LYS A 381 -33.07 2.60 -9.70
N TYR A 382 -33.31 3.55 -8.80
CA TYR A 382 -33.28 4.98 -9.10
C TYR A 382 -31.89 5.43 -9.60
N PHE A 383 -30.82 4.97 -8.96
CA PHE A 383 -29.45 5.32 -9.34
C PHE A 383 -28.82 4.32 -10.32
N ASN A 384 -29.56 3.30 -10.77
CA ASN A 384 -29.03 2.21 -11.58
C ASN A 384 -27.77 1.53 -10.97
N LEU A 385 -27.77 1.29 -9.66
CA LEU A 385 -26.56 0.84 -8.94
C LEU A 385 -26.08 -0.54 -9.37
N LYS A 386 -27.00 -1.41 -9.83
CA LYS A 386 -26.71 -2.80 -10.22
C LYS A 386 -25.80 -2.87 -11.44
N ASP A 387 -26.04 -1.99 -12.40
CA ASP A 387 -25.28 -1.96 -13.66
C ASP A 387 -24.09 -0.99 -13.59
N THR A 388 -24.09 -0.09 -12.59
CA THR A 388 -23.03 0.91 -12.40
C THR A 388 -21.90 0.40 -11.51
N PHE A 389 -22.21 -0.39 -10.48
CA PHE A 389 -21.24 -0.81 -9.47
C PHE A 389 -21.21 -2.32 -9.30
N LYS A 390 -20.03 -2.89 -9.04
CA LYS A 390 -19.84 -4.31 -8.70
C LYS A 390 -20.25 -4.59 -7.25
N ASN A 391 -19.94 -3.64 -6.36
CA ASN A 391 -20.15 -3.76 -4.92
C ASN A 391 -21.00 -2.58 -4.41
N ILE A 392 -21.69 -2.82 -3.30
CA ILE A 392 -22.39 -1.78 -2.55
C ILE A 392 -22.14 -1.95 -1.06
N ILE A 393 -21.89 -0.84 -0.38
CA ILE A 393 -21.76 -0.76 1.07
C ILE A 393 -22.80 0.22 1.57
N LYS A 394 -23.80 -0.32 2.25
CA LYS A 394 -24.79 0.42 3.01
C LYS A 394 -24.17 0.86 4.34
N ILE A 395 -24.29 2.15 4.64
CA ILE A 395 -23.91 2.72 5.94
C ILE A 395 -25.10 3.50 6.47
N THR A 396 -25.46 3.29 7.73
CA THR A 396 -26.44 4.14 8.41
C THR A 396 -25.90 5.56 8.47
N GLY A 397 -26.62 6.55 7.93
CA GLY A 397 -26.13 7.91 7.71
C GLY A 397 -25.77 8.71 8.97
N ARG A 398 -25.93 8.13 10.17
CA ARG A 398 -25.42 8.69 11.43
C ARG A 398 -23.91 8.57 11.57
N TYR A 399 -23.27 7.66 10.84
CA TYR A 399 -21.88 7.30 11.05
C TYR A 399 -21.01 7.75 9.88
N TYR A 400 -19.99 8.56 10.20
CA TYR A 400 -18.81 8.68 9.36
C TYR A 400 -17.86 7.52 9.67
N ILE A 401 -17.38 6.84 8.63
CA ILE A 401 -16.45 5.71 8.74
C ILE A 401 -15.04 6.19 8.37
N PRO A 402 -14.11 6.30 9.34
CA PRO A 402 -12.74 6.72 9.06
C PRO A 402 -12.02 5.71 8.17
N ASN A 403 -11.25 6.20 7.19
CA ASN A 403 -10.49 5.38 6.25
C ASN A 403 -11.34 4.33 5.50
N LEU A 404 -12.60 4.69 5.16
CA LEU A 404 -13.53 3.79 4.46
C LEU A 404 -12.96 3.31 3.11
N ASP A 405 -12.22 4.16 2.41
CA ASP A 405 -11.48 3.81 1.21
C ASP A 405 -10.54 2.60 1.42
N ASN A 406 -9.73 2.63 2.47
CA ASN A 406 -8.84 1.51 2.81
C ASN A 406 -9.64 0.26 3.23
N LEU A 407 -10.72 0.43 3.99
CA LEU A 407 -11.58 -0.70 4.39
C LEU A 407 -12.23 -1.39 3.19
N ILE A 408 -12.64 -0.61 2.18
CA ILE A 408 -13.15 -1.13 0.90
C ILE A 408 -12.06 -1.93 0.20
N MET A 409 -10.82 -1.45 0.19
CA MET A 409 -9.69 -2.13 -0.47
C MET A 409 -9.34 -3.48 0.15
N ASP A 410 -9.53 -3.64 1.46
CA ASP A 410 -9.23 -4.89 2.15
C ASP A 410 -10.27 -6.00 1.90
N ILE A 411 -11.35 -5.70 1.17
CA ILE A 411 -12.37 -6.68 0.81
C ILE A 411 -11.81 -7.66 -0.24
N PRO A 412 -11.77 -8.98 0.03
CA PRO A 412 -11.36 -9.97 -0.96
C PRO A 412 -12.25 -9.93 -2.21
N GLU A 413 -11.67 -10.04 -3.41
CA GLU A 413 -12.42 -9.95 -4.67
C GLU A 413 -13.50 -11.06 -4.81
N ASP A 414 -13.25 -12.21 -4.21
CA ASP A 414 -14.18 -13.34 -4.22
C ASP A 414 -15.22 -13.30 -3.11
N ALA A 415 -15.15 -12.34 -2.18
CA ALA A 415 -16.18 -12.16 -1.15
C ALA A 415 -17.48 -11.64 -1.78
N ASP A 416 -18.61 -12.23 -1.36
CA ASP A 416 -19.94 -11.87 -1.85
C ASP A 416 -20.66 -10.92 -0.90
N ILE A 417 -20.37 -11.03 0.41
CA ILE A 417 -21.00 -10.28 1.48
C ILE A 417 -19.95 -9.78 2.47
N PHE A 418 -20.11 -8.53 2.92
CA PHE A 418 -19.19 -7.82 3.80
C PHE A 418 -19.94 -7.39 5.07
N PHE A 419 -19.53 -7.92 6.23
CA PHE A 419 -20.19 -7.67 7.51
C PHE A 419 -19.40 -6.72 8.39
N GLN A 420 -20.13 -5.95 9.20
CA GLN A 420 -19.57 -5.26 10.35
C GLN A 420 -18.82 -6.23 11.30
N TYR A 421 -17.77 -5.73 11.93
CA TYR A 421 -17.15 -6.42 13.07
C TYR A 421 -18.19 -6.71 14.18
N THR A 422 -18.12 -7.88 14.82
CA THR A 422 -18.92 -8.17 16.01
C THR A 422 -18.11 -9.00 17.00
N LYS A 423 -18.18 -8.69 18.29
CA LYS A 423 -17.70 -9.63 19.31
C LYS A 423 -18.63 -10.85 19.32
N LYS A 424 -18.03 -12.05 19.20
CA LYS A 424 -18.71 -13.36 19.28
C LYS A 424 -19.89 -13.28 20.27
N TYR A 425 -21.11 -13.44 19.77
CA TYR A 425 -22.39 -13.59 20.49
C TYR A 425 -23.24 -12.37 20.87
N ASN A 426 -22.95 -11.14 20.41
CA ASN A 426 -23.88 -10.02 20.64
C ASN A 426 -24.22 -9.26 19.34
N GLN A 427 -25.24 -9.74 18.62
CA GLN A 427 -25.64 -9.26 17.30
C GLN A 427 -27.02 -8.64 17.34
N GLN A 428 -27.07 -7.40 17.79
CA GLN A 428 -28.33 -6.64 17.86
C GLN A 428 -28.31 -5.38 17.00
N SER A 429 -27.27 -5.14 16.20
CA SER A 429 -27.16 -3.96 15.32
C SER A 429 -26.14 -4.18 14.21
N SER A 430 -26.45 -3.78 12.97
CA SER A 430 -25.52 -3.68 11.86
C SER A 430 -25.69 -2.31 11.24
N GLU A 431 -24.71 -1.44 11.44
CA GLU A 431 -24.71 -0.07 10.94
C GLU A 431 -24.00 0.04 9.60
N ILE A 432 -23.12 -0.92 9.32
CA ILE A 432 -22.50 -1.14 8.02
C ILE A 432 -22.81 -2.55 7.52
N PHE A 433 -23.17 -2.66 6.26
CA PHE A 433 -23.39 -3.92 5.56
C PHE A 433 -23.05 -3.72 4.09
N GLY A 434 -22.37 -4.66 3.47
CA GLY A 434 -22.17 -4.61 2.02
C GLY A 434 -22.28 -5.97 1.36
N CYS A 435 -22.41 -5.95 0.04
CA CYS A 435 -22.41 -7.15 -0.79
C CYS A 435 -22.05 -6.79 -2.23
N LYS A 436 -21.86 -7.80 -3.07
CA LYS A 436 -21.92 -7.61 -4.52
C LYS A 436 -23.33 -7.14 -4.91
N THR A 437 -23.44 -6.15 -5.77
CA THR A 437 -24.71 -5.54 -6.19
C THR A 437 -25.67 -6.55 -6.82
N ILE A 438 -25.14 -7.56 -7.52
CA ILE A 438 -25.90 -8.67 -8.11
C ILE A 438 -26.73 -9.45 -7.07
N HIS A 439 -26.31 -9.49 -5.81
CA HIS A 439 -27.02 -10.17 -4.73
C HIS A 439 -27.98 -9.27 -3.95
N LEU A 440 -27.85 -7.94 -4.08
CA LEU A 440 -28.56 -6.97 -3.23
C LEU A 440 -30.08 -7.13 -3.33
N GLU A 441 -30.62 -7.25 -4.55
CA GLU A 441 -32.06 -7.36 -4.78
C GLU A 441 -32.66 -8.59 -4.09
N ASN A 442 -32.02 -9.75 -4.24
CA ASN A 442 -32.46 -10.99 -3.59
C ASN A 442 -32.38 -10.88 -2.07
N ILE A 443 -31.26 -10.34 -1.54
CA ILE A 443 -31.06 -10.16 -0.11
C ILE A 443 -32.16 -9.26 0.49
N MET A 444 -32.44 -8.11 -0.14
CA MET A 444 -33.46 -7.19 0.37
C MET A 444 -34.87 -7.78 0.30
N ASN A 445 -35.22 -8.49 -0.78
CA ASN A 445 -36.49 -9.20 -0.88
C ASN A 445 -36.65 -10.29 0.19
N ASP A 446 -35.58 -11.03 0.50
CA ASP A 446 -35.58 -12.01 1.58
C ASP A 446 -35.76 -11.36 2.95
N ILE A 447 -35.14 -10.20 3.20
CA ILE A 447 -35.34 -9.41 4.43
C ILE A 447 -36.81 -8.99 4.56
N ILE A 448 -37.41 -8.45 3.49
CA ILE A 448 -38.83 -8.06 3.46
C ILE A 448 -39.72 -9.27 3.75
N LYS A 449 -39.46 -10.42 3.11
CA LYS A 449 -40.23 -11.65 3.32
C LYS A 449 -40.12 -12.15 4.77
N ASN A 450 -38.91 -12.15 5.33
CA ASN A 450 -38.63 -12.64 6.68
C ASN A 450 -39.16 -11.72 7.79
N SER A 451 -39.36 -10.43 7.50
CA SER A 451 -39.95 -9.48 8.45
C SER A 451 -41.33 -9.91 8.96
N LYS A 452 -42.12 -10.61 8.11
CA LYS A 452 -43.42 -11.20 8.45
C LYS A 452 -43.33 -12.21 9.60
N ASN A 453 -42.14 -12.75 9.85
CA ASN A 453 -41.84 -13.68 10.93
C ASN A 453 -41.17 -12.99 12.15
N ASN A 454 -41.38 -11.69 12.36
CA ASN A 454 -40.78 -10.88 13.44
C ASN A 454 -39.23 -10.87 13.44
N MET A 455 -38.62 -11.06 12.27
CA MET A 455 -37.18 -10.86 12.10
C MET A 455 -36.89 -9.40 11.76
N ASN A 456 -36.03 -8.75 12.53
CA ASN A 456 -35.50 -7.44 12.18
C ASN A 456 -34.36 -7.56 11.15
N PHE A 457 -34.03 -6.44 10.52
CA PHE A 457 -33.04 -6.32 9.45
C PHE A 457 -31.73 -7.01 9.83
N GLU A 458 -31.22 -6.76 11.03
CA GLU A 458 -29.92 -7.24 11.48
C GLU A 458 -29.89 -8.75 11.70
N LYS A 459 -30.98 -9.34 12.22
CA LYS A 459 -31.08 -10.81 12.32
C LYS A 459 -31.16 -11.46 10.95
N SER A 460 -31.84 -10.82 10.00
CA SER A 460 -31.94 -11.31 8.62
C SER A 460 -30.57 -11.28 7.93
N ILE A 461 -29.81 -10.19 8.07
CA ILE A 461 -28.42 -10.09 7.60
C ILE A 461 -27.53 -11.15 8.26
N PHE A 462 -27.65 -11.37 9.57
CA PHE A 462 -26.83 -12.37 10.25
C PHE A 462 -27.03 -13.79 9.72
N LYS A 463 -28.25 -14.18 9.32
CA LYS A 463 -28.49 -15.51 8.74
C LYS A 463 -27.68 -15.76 7.47
N LEU A 464 -27.30 -14.72 6.74
CA LEU A 464 -26.43 -14.83 5.56
C LEU A 464 -25.03 -15.35 5.92
N ASN A 465 -24.59 -15.20 7.17
CA ASN A 465 -23.30 -15.74 7.62
C ASN A 465 -23.23 -17.28 7.56
N ASN A 466 -24.38 -17.95 7.57
CA ASN A 466 -24.49 -19.41 7.46
C ASN A 466 -25.04 -19.86 6.09
N SER A 467 -25.00 -18.98 5.10
CA SER A 467 -25.42 -19.28 3.74
C SER A 467 -24.23 -19.69 2.87
N ASN A 468 -24.47 -19.98 1.58
CA ASN A 468 -23.43 -20.35 0.62
C ASN A 468 -22.59 -19.15 0.13
N TYR A 469 -22.85 -17.94 0.63
CA TYR A 469 -22.07 -16.75 0.26
C TYR A 469 -20.67 -16.78 0.89
N LYS A 470 -19.66 -16.31 0.14
CA LYS A 470 -18.34 -16.04 0.69
C LYS A 470 -18.39 -14.76 1.53
N ASN A 471 -18.16 -14.92 2.83
CA ASN A 471 -18.35 -13.86 3.80
C ASN A 471 -17.01 -13.23 4.19
N TYR A 472 -16.91 -11.91 4.09
CA TYR A 472 -15.83 -11.10 4.65
C TYR A 472 -16.37 -10.28 5.82
N ARG A 473 -15.51 -10.02 6.81
CA ARG A 473 -15.87 -9.21 7.97
C ARG A 473 -14.86 -8.09 8.12
N PHE A 474 -15.34 -6.86 8.14
CA PHE A 474 -14.50 -5.70 8.37
C PHE A 474 -13.74 -5.84 9.69
N PRO A 475 -12.50 -5.31 9.76
CA PRO A 475 -11.83 -5.14 11.05
C PRO A 475 -12.66 -4.23 11.96
N LYS A 476 -12.35 -4.26 13.26
CA LYS A 476 -13.00 -3.37 14.22
C LYS A 476 -12.75 -1.91 13.86
N ILE A 477 -13.79 -1.15 13.56
CA ILE A 477 -13.70 0.25 13.12
C ILE A 477 -13.86 1.14 14.34
N ILE A 478 -12.82 1.87 14.73
CA ILE A 478 -12.91 2.87 15.81
C ILE A 478 -13.52 4.16 15.25
N LEU A 479 -14.60 4.65 15.86
CA LEU A 479 -15.25 5.89 15.45
C LEU A 479 -14.45 7.09 15.97
N GLU A 480 -14.33 8.15 15.14
CA GLU A 480 -13.68 9.41 15.55
C GLU A 480 -14.40 10.07 16.74
N THR A 481 -15.74 10.02 16.71
CA THR A 481 -16.59 10.49 17.78
C THR A 481 -17.56 9.40 18.20
N PRO A 482 -17.83 9.22 19.51
CA PRO A 482 -18.83 8.26 19.96
C PRO A 482 -20.24 8.68 19.53
N ILE A 483 -21.01 7.75 18.97
CA ILE A 483 -22.34 8.02 18.40
C ILE A 483 -23.41 7.23 19.13
N ARG A 484 -24.58 7.83 19.38
CA ARG A 484 -25.73 7.15 19.98
C ARG A 484 -26.50 6.37 18.91
N ARG A 485 -26.57 5.05 19.10
CA ARG A 485 -27.25 4.12 18.20
C ARG A 485 -28.76 4.37 18.14
N GLY A 486 -29.32 4.20 16.93
CA GLY A 486 -30.77 4.24 16.72
C GLY A 486 -31.48 3.10 17.43
N GLY A 487 -32.67 3.37 17.97
CA GLY A 487 -33.52 2.33 18.58
C GLY A 487 -33.27 2.07 20.06
N ASP A 488 -32.01 2.02 20.52
CA ASP A 488 -31.67 1.77 21.94
C ASP A 488 -30.82 2.86 22.61
N ASN A 489 -30.40 3.88 21.86
CA ASN A 489 -29.68 5.06 22.34
C ASN A 489 -28.34 4.76 23.03
N LYS A 490 -27.78 3.57 22.82
CA LYS A 490 -26.49 3.14 23.37
C LYS A 490 -25.36 3.95 22.74
N LEU A 491 -24.42 4.43 23.55
CA LEU A 491 -23.23 5.11 23.05
C LEU A 491 -22.26 4.07 22.47
N ILE A 492 -21.92 4.22 21.20
CA ILE A 492 -21.07 3.32 20.44
C ILE A 492 -19.76 4.03 20.12
N HIS A 493 -18.64 3.36 20.39
CA HIS A 493 -17.27 3.86 20.13
C HIS A 493 -16.60 3.16 18.95
N TYR A 494 -17.18 2.05 18.50
CA TYR A 494 -16.65 1.26 17.41
C TYR A 494 -17.77 0.49 16.73
N LEU A 495 -17.59 0.22 15.45
CA LEU A 495 -18.42 -0.70 14.68
C LEU A 495 -17.71 -2.04 14.52
#